data_AF-A0A7W2MG40-F1
#
_entry.id   AF-A0A7W2MG40-F1
#
_cell.length_a   1.000
_cell.length_b   1.000
_cell.length_c   1.000
_cell.angle_alpha   90.00
_cell.angle_beta   90.00
_cell.angle_gamma   90.00
#
_symmetry.space_group_name_H-M   'P 1'
#
loop_
_entity.id
_entity.type
_entity.pdbx_description
1 polymer ?
#
loop_
_entity_poly.entity_id
_entity_poly.type
_entity_poly.pdbx_seq_one_letter_code
_entity_poly.pdbx_strand_id
1 'polypeptide(L)' 'MGWIETLLNPATLSLLIPIIAIVGAFSIAALKAHHRHQERIEKIKHGLDPDQ' A
#
# COMPACT_ATOMS: atom_id res chain seq x y z
N MET A 1 24.60 -13.42 -12.28
CA MET A 1 23.82 -14.01 -11.17
C MET A 1 24.24 -13.52 -9.77
N GLY A 2 25.23 -12.63 -9.59
CA GLY A 2 25.65 -12.18 -8.24
C GLY A 2 24.72 -11.17 -7.53
N TRP A 3 23.73 -10.59 -8.22
CA TRP A 3 22.78 -9.67 -7.59
C TRP A 3 21.78 -10.41 -6.67
N ILE A 4 21.41 -11.65 -7.01
CA ILE A 4 20.54 -12.50 -6.18
C ILE A 4 21.24 -12.87 -4.87
N GLU A 5 22.53 -13.22 -4.92
CA GLU A 5 23.33 -13.55 -3.73
C GLU A 5 23.44 -12.35 -2.77
N THR A 6 23.53 -11.13 -3.32
CA THR A 6 23.54 -9.90 -2.52
C THR A 6 22.18 -9.61 -1.89
N LEU A 7 21.09 -9.89 -2.61
CA LEU A 7 19.72 -9.73 -2.11
C LEU A 7 19.39 -10.73 -1.00
N LEU A 8 19.84 -11.99 -1.15
CA LEU A 8 19.64 -13.06 -0.17
C LEU A 8 20.64 -13.01 0.99
N ASN A 9 21.57 -12.05 0.99
CA ASN A 9 22.48 -11.85 2.10
C ASN A 9 21.68 -11.46 3.37
N PRO A 10 21.92 -12.12 4.52
CA PRO A 10 21.21 -11.85 5.76
C PRO A 10 21.26 -10.38 6.21
N ALA A 11 22.40 -9.72 6.00
CA ALA A 11 22.57 -8.31 6.35
C ALA A 11 21.68 -7.42 5.48
N THR A 12 21.61 -7.69 4.18
CA THR A 12 20.71 -6.96 3.25
C THR A 12 19.25 -7.18 3.63
N LEU A 13 18.84 -8.43 3.85
CA LEU A 13 17.45 -8.77 4.22
C LEU A 13 17.03 -8.13 5.54
N SER A 14 17.94 -8.01 6.52
CA SER A 14 17.65 -7.38 7.80
C SER A 14 17.20 -5.92 7.67
N LEU A 15 17.64 -5.21 6.64
CA LEU A 15 17.21 -3.85 6.32
C LEU A 15 16.04 -3.83 5.33
N LEU A 16 16.03 -4.74 4.36
CA LEU A 16 15.07 -4.70 3.25
C LEU A 16 13.67 -5.17 3.70
N ILE A 17 13.59 -6.16 4.57
CA ILE A 17 12.33 -6.66 5.16
C ILE A 17 11.55 -5.55 5.89
N PRO A 18 12.11 -4.82 6.86
CA PRO A 18 11.35 -3.77 7.56
C PRO A 18 10.94 -2.63 6.63
N ILE A 19 11.75 -2.25 5.65
CA ILE A 19 11.38 -1.24 4.65
C ILE A 19 10.16 -1.70 3.86
N ILE A 20 10.17 -2.93 3.34
CA ILE A 20 9.02 -3.48 2.60
C ILE A 20 7.79 -3.58 3.50
N ALA A 21 7.95 -3.97 4.77
CA ALA A 21 6.83 -4.05 5.71
C ALA A 21 6.16 -2.69 5.91
N ILE A 22 6.94 -1.63 6.11
CA ILE A 22 6.44 -0.25 6.26
C ILE A 22 5.75 0.19 4.97
N VAL A 23 6.44 0.07 3.82
CA VAL A 23 5.91 0.47 2.52
C VAL A 23 4.62 -0.29 2.20
N GLY A 24 4.57 -1.60 2.47
CA GLY A 24 3.39 -2.42 2.28
C GLY A 24 2.21 -1.99 3.14
N ALA A 25 2.43 -1.75 4.44
CA ALA A 25 1.39 -1.29 5.35
C ALA A 25 0.80 0.06 4.91
N PHE A 26 1.66 1.02 4.57
CA PHE A 26 1.21 2.34 4.09
C PHE A 26 0.54 2.27 2.72
N SER A 27 1.01 1.40 1.83
CA SER A 27 0.38 1.22 0.51
C SER A 27 -1.05 0.72 0.66
N ILE A 28 -1.28 -0.30 1.50
CA ILE A 28 -2.64 -0.83 1.75
C ILE A 28 -3.55 0.26 2.34
N ALA A 29 -3.06 1.02 3.32
CA ALA A 29 -3.82 2.11 3.92
C ALA A 29 -4.17 3.19 2.89
N ALA A 30 -3.21 3.58 2.04
CA ALA A 30 -3.39 4.55 0.99
C ALA A 30 -4.40 4.08 -0.07
N LEU A 31 -4.29 2.82 -0.53
CA LEU A 31 -5.25 2.25 -1.47
C LEU A 31 -6.67 2.21 -0.89
N LYS A 32 -6.82 1.80 0.38
CA LYS A 32 -8.12 1.77 1.04
C LYS A 32 -8.74 3.17 1.17
N ALA A 33 -7.92 4.16 1.52
CA ALA A 33 -8.37 5.56 1.58
C ALA A 33 -8.77 6.09 0.20
N HIS A 34 -8.00 5.75 -0.84
CA HIS A 34 -8.29 6.14 -2.21
C HIS A 34 -9.61 5.52 -2.71
N HIS A 35 -9.82 4.23 -2.49
CA HIS A 35 -11.07 3.55 -2.82
C HIS A 35 -12.27 4.18 -2.11
N ARG A 36 -12.17 4.42 -0.79
CA ARG A 36 -13.24 5.09 -0.03
C ARG A 36 -13.54 6.48 -0.60
N HIS A 37 -12.52 7.21 -1.05
CA HIS A 37 -12.73 8.52 -1.67
C HIS A 37 -13.49 8.40 -3.01
N GLN A 38 -13.11 7.45 -3.87
CA GLN A 38 -13.82 7.20 -5.13
C GLN A 38 -15.29 6.81 -4.90
N GLU A 39 -15.56 5.91 -3.95
CA GLU A 39 -16.93 5.51 -3.60
C GLU A 39 -17.78 6.70 -3.12
N ARG A 40 -17.21 7.61 -2.32
CA ARG A 40 -17.91 8.84 -1.91
C ARG A 40 -18.23 9.74 -3.11
N ILE A 41 -17.28 9.91 -4.03
CA ILE A 41 -17.51 10.69 -5.26
C ILE A 41 -18.61 10.06 -6.12
N GLU A 42 -18.65 8.73 -6.21
CA GLU A 42 -19.64 8.00 -6.98
C GLU A 42 -21.04 8.10 -6.35
N LYS A 43 -21.15 7.96 -5.03
CA LYS A 43 -22.39 8.21 -4.27
C LYS A 43 -22.91 9.63 -4.52
N ILE A 44 -22.04 10.65 -4.44
CA ILE A 44 -22.40 12.05 -4.72
C ILE A 44 -22.91 12.22 -6.15
N LYS A 45 -22.26 11.60 -7.15
CA LYS A 45 -22.70 11.66 -8.56
C LYS A 45 -24.10 11.08 -8.76
N HIS A 46 -24.48 10.08 -7.95
CA HIS A 46 -25.79 9.44 -8.03
C HIS A 46 -26.82 10.07 -7.07
N GLY A 47 -26.48 11.17 -6.39
CA GLY A 47 -27.37 11.85 -5.44
C GLY A 47 -27.59 11.07 -4.13
N LEU A 48 -26.74 10.10 -3.83
CA LEU A 48 -26.76 9.32 -2.59
C LEU A 48 -25.88 10.00 -1.53
N ASP A 49 -26.28 9.89 -0.26
CA ASP A 49 -25.48 10.40 0.86
C ASP A 49 -24.14 9.62 0.96
N PRO A 50 -22.97 10.29 0.81
CA PRO A 50 -21.67 9.63 0.80
C PRO A 50 -21.25 9.03 2.15
N ASP A 51 -21.85 9.50 3.24
CA ASP A 51 -21.40 9.20 4.61
C ASP A 51 -22.37 8.26 5.38
N GLN A 52 -23.48 7.85 4.74
CA GLN A 52 -24.30 6.69 5.15
C GLN A 52 -23.80 5.36 4.58
#